data_AF-A0A075I4L2-F1
#
_entry.id   AF-A0A075I4L2-F1
#
_cell.length_a   1.000
_cell.length_b   1.000
_cell.length_c   1.000
_cell.angle_alpha   90.00
_cell.angle_beta   90.00
_cell.angle_gamma   90.00
#
_symmetry.space_group_name_H-M   'P 1'
#
loop_
_entity.id
_entity.type
_entity.pdbx_description
1 polymer ?
#
loop_
_entity_poly.entity_id
_entity_poly.type
_entity_poly.pdbx_seq_one_letter_code
_entity_poly.pdbx_strand_id
1 'polypeptide(L)'
;MDTSAFEMFHQARRILCKCPECDEISRLSEIQIKSGKKSKPTWLDEYEESVNDYYTENDEFERTKKDEQKKRTAIGRKQVKKDIKKIMKKSLISNYQKIINYNPYDIKVIGNPVDLVVFDGATNIKNKTADKIKLTEKDVVKEVVLLSKKTSNQYLEKLHKSIDEVIQNKEYEWMTANVLEGNIEFETK
;
A
#
# COMPACT_ATOMS: atom_id res chain seq x y z
N MET A 1 46.03 16.79 11.19
CA MET A 1 46.45 15.42 11.53
C MET A 1 47.97 15.45 11.66
N ASP A 2 48.52 15.06 12.80
CA ASP A 2 49.97 15.03 13.00
C ASP A 2 50.65 14.18 11.92
N THR A 3 51.61 14.76 11.21
CA THR A 3 52.48 14.11 10.21
C THR A 3 53.14 12.84 10.77
N SER A 4 53.31 12.76 12.09
CA SER A 4 53.88 11.63 12.83
C SER A 4 53.12 10.30 12.64
N ALA A 5 51.79 10.30 12.70
CA ALA A 5 51.01 9.06 12.57
C ALA A 5 51.03 8.51 11.14
N PHE A 6 50.94 9.40 10.15
CA PHE A 6 50.99 9.04 8.74
C PHE A 6 52.36 8.46 8.36
N GLU A 7 53.45 9.09 8.81
CA GLU A 7 54.80 8.57 8.63
C GLU A 7 54.99 7.22 9.33
N MET A 8 54.45 7.04 10.54
CA MET A 8 54.50 5.76 11.26
C MET A 8 53.83 4.62 10.47
N PHE A 9 52.64 4.84 9.89
CA PHE A 9 51.97 3.82 9.06
C PHE A 9 52.75 3.52 7.77
N HIS A 10 53.39 4.53 7.16
CA HIS A 10 54.26 4.33 6.01
C HIS A 10 55.56 3.57 6.36
N GLN A 11 56.14 3.82 7.53
CA GLN A 11 57.28 3.08 8.04
C GLN A 11 56.91 1.62 8.36
N ALA A 12 55.71 1.36 8.89
CA ALA A 12 55.23 0.00 9.14
C ALA A 12 55.14 -0.85 7.85
N ARG A 13 54.92 -0.24 6.68
CA ARG A 13 54.98 -0.93 5.38
C ARG A 13 56.39 -1.35 4.95
N ARG A 14 57.43 -0.81 5.61
CA ARG A 14 58.85 -1.11 5.31
C ARG A 14 59.46 -2.13 6.27
N ILE A 15 58.80 -2.42 7.39
CA ILE A 15 59.27 -3.39 8.38
C ILE A 15 58.87 -4.79 7.91
N LEU A 16 59.85 -5.65 7.68
CA LEU A 16 59.66 -7.08 7.40
C LEU A 16 59.68 -7.86 8.72
N CYS A 17 58.69 -8.71 8.92
CA CYS A 17 58.57 -9.57 10.09
C CYS A 17 58.55 -11.03 9.64
N LYS A 18 59.13 -11.90 10.45
CA LYS A 18 59.11 -13.36 10.24
C LYS A 18 58.09 -13.97 11.20
N CYS A 19 57.17 -14.78 10.67
CA CYS A 19 56.21 -15.50 11.50
C CYS A 19 56.94 -16.55 12.36
N PRO A 20 56.70 -16.60 13.69
CA PRO A 20 57.37 -17.56 14.57
C PRO A 20 56.86 -19.01 14.41
N GLU A 21 55.72 -19.23 13.75
CA GLU A 21 55.13 -20.57 13.58
C GLU A 21 55.41 -21.20 12.20
N CYS A 22 55.41 -20.39 11.13
CA CYS A 22 55.53 -20.89 9.75
C CYS A 22 56.73 -20.31 8.96
N ASP A 23 57.56 -19.48 9.58
CA ASP A 23 58.75 -18.86 8.99
C ASP A 23 58.51 -17.94 7.77
N GLU A 24 57.24 -17.66 7.43
CA GLU A 24 56.86 -16.76 6.36
C GLU A 24 57.26 -15.30 6.67
N ILE A 25 57.75 -14.59 5.66
CA ILE A 25 58.15 -13.18 5.77
C ILE A 25 57.01 -12.31 5.24
N SER A 26 56.44 -11.48 6.12
CA SER A 26 55.37 -10.55 5.78
C SER A 26 55.72 -9.13 6.24
N ARG A 27 55.17 -8.11 5.60
CA ARG A 27 55.33 -6.73 6.11
C ARG A 27 54.49 -6.55 7.37
N LEU A 28 54.95 -5.76 8.33
CA LEU A 28 54.21 -5.49 9.58
C LEU A 28 52.78 -5.00 9.32
N SER A 29 52.57 -4.20 8.27
CA SER A 29 51.24 -3.72 7.86
C SER A 29 50.32 -4.80 7.28
N GLU A 30 50.86 -5.92 6.81
CA GLU A 30 50.14 -7.03 6.18
C GLU A 30 49.85 -8.16 7.19
N ILE A 31 50.48 -8.13 8.38
CA ILE A 31 50.25 -9.11 9.43
C ILE A 31 48.87 -8.85 10.03
N GLN A 32 47.95 -9.78 9.79
CA GLN A 32 46.75 -9.89 10.61
C GLN A 32 47.13 -10.53 11.94
N ILE A 33 47.53 -9.71 12.92
CA ILE A 33 47.75 -10.17 14.29
C ILE A 33 46.39 -10.57 14.88
N LYS A 34 45.98 -11.80 14.63
CA LYS A 34 44.83 -12.40 15.30
C LYS A 34 45.35 -12.97 16.61
N SER A 35 45.30 -12.18 17.68
CA SER A 35 45.45 -12.79 19.00
C SER A 35 44.30 -13.78 19.17
N GLY A 36 44.58 -15.05 19.48
CA GLY A 36 43.53 -16.01 19.86
C GLY A 36 42.75 -15.60 21.12
N LYS A 37 43.15 -14.50 21.76
CA LYS A 37 42.46 -13.83 22.86
C LYS A 37 41.62 -12.69 22.27
N LYS A 38 40.33 -12.63 22.63
CA LYS A 38 39.48 -11.46 22.37
C LYS A 38 40.15 -10.22 22.95
N SER A 39 40.29 -9.16 22.14
CA SER A 39 40.65 -7.84 22.63
C SER A 39 39.59 -7.33 23.59
N LYS A 40 39.98 -6.44 24.50
CA LYS A 40 38.99 -5.71 25.30
C LYS A 40 38.11 -4.89 24.35
N PRO A 41 36.80 -4.80 24.60
CA PRO A 41 35.92 -3.92 23.84
C PRO A 41 36.48 -2.51 23.83
N THR A 42 36.43 -1.87 22.67
CA THR A 42 36.74 -0.48 22.49
C THR A 42 35.45 0.34 22.46
N TRP A 43 35.56 1.65 22.63
CA TRP A 43 34.43 2.56 22.45
C TRP A 43 33.75 2.41 21.07
N LEU A 44 34.50 2.03 20.03
CA LEU A 44 33.93 1.81 18.70
C LEU A 44 33.04 0.58 18.68
N ASP A 45 33.45 -0.51 19.34
CA ASP A 45 32.64 -1.73 19.46
C ASP A 45 31.32 -1.42 20.20
N GLU A 46 31.39 -0.65 21.29
CA GLU A 46 30.20 -0.21 22.05
C GLU A 46 29.28 0.69 21.22
N TYR A 47 29.85 1.60 20.43
CA TYR A 47 29.08 2.47 19.53
C TYR A 47 28.38 1.67 18.43
N GLU A 48 29.09 0.74 17.78
CA GLU A 48 28.52 -0.11 16.73
C GLU A 48 27.43 -1.03 17.28
N GLU A 49 27.59 -1.58 18.48
CA GLU A 49 26.55 -2.34 19.19
C GLU A 49 25.31 -1.47 19.43
N SER A 50 25.48 -0.27 20.00
CA SER A 50 24.38 0.66 20.26
C SER A 50 23.63 1.09 18.98
N VAL A 51 24.36 1.31 17.88
CA VAL A 51 23.75 1.66 16.59
C VAL A 51 22.94 0.49 16.02
N ASN A 52 23.46 -0.74 16.12
CA ASN A 52 22.75 -1.94 15.68
C ASN A 52 21.48 -2.19 16.51
N ASP A 53 21.56 -2.02 17.82
CA ASP A 53 20.40 -2.13 18.71
C ASP A 53 19.32 -1.11 18.35
N TYR A 54 19.71 0.16 18.14
CA TYR A 54 18.78 1.21 17.72
C TYR A 54 18.04 0.86 16.43
N TYR A 55 18.75 0.41 15.40
CA TYR A 55 18.10 0.04 14.14
C TYR A 55 17.19 -1.18 14.29
N THR A 56 17.58 -2.16 15.11
CA THR A 56 16.78 -3.34 15.40
C THR A 56 15.47 -2.96 16.10
N GLU A 57 15.54 -2.15 17.15
CA GLU A 57 14.36 -1.64 17.86
C GLU A 57 13.47 -0.78 16.96
N ASN A 58 14.07 0.08 16.14
CA ASN A 58 13.32 0.92 15.19
C ASN A 58 12.58 0.08 14.14
N ASP A 59 13.20 -0.98 13.64
CA ASP A 59 12.56 -1.92 12.72
C ASP A 59 11.38 -2.66 13.37
N GLU A 60 11.52 -3.06 14.64
CA GLU A 60 10.43 -3.67 15.41
C GLU A 60 9.28 -2.69 15.65
N PHE A 61 9.60 -1.43 15.99
CA PHE A 61 8.63 -0.36 16.15
C PHE A 61 7.85 -0.11 14.86
N GLU A 62 8.54 0.02 13.72
CA GLU A 62 7.88 0.27 12.43
C GLU A 62 7.01 -0.93 11.99
N ARG A 63 7.42 -2.17 12.28
CA ARG A 63 6.57 -3.35 12.07
C ARG A 63 5.31 -3.28 12.93
N THR A 64 5.46 -3.03 14.23
CA THR A 64 4.36 -2.96 15.19
C THR A 64 3.37 -1.85 14.81
N LYS A 65 3.88 -0.67 14.48
CA LYS A 65 3.10 0.48 14.02
C LYS A 65 2.28 0.17 12.77
N LYS A 66 2.89 -0.50 11.77
CA LYS A 66 2.16 -0.94 10.55
C LYS A 66 1.04 -1.92 10.90
N ASP A 67 1.28 -2.85 11.81
CA ASP A 67 0.26 -3.83 12.21
C ASP A 67 -0.87 -3.20 13.02
N GLU A 68 -0.57 -2.28 13.93
CA GLU A 68 -1.58 -1.49 14.63
C GLU A 68 -2.40 -0.63 13.68
N GLN A 69 -1.76 0.02 12.71
CA GLN A 69 -2.45 0.82 11.69
C GLN A 69 -3.40 -0.04 10.86
N LYS A 70 -3.00 -1.26 10.47
CA LYS A 70 -3.89 -2.22 9.78
C LYS A 70 -5.08 -2.60 10.65
N LYS A 71 -4.86 -2.92 11.94
CA LYS A 71 -5.94 -3.24 12.90
C LYS A 71 -6.93 -2.08 13.05
N ARG A 72 -6.43 -0.87 13.27
CA ARG A 72 -7.25 0.36 13.39
C ARG A 72 -8.02 0.64 12.10
N THR A 73 -7.38 0.49 10.95
CA THR A 73 -8.04 0.66 9.64
C THR A 73 -9.16 -0.35 9.44
N ALA A 74 -8.96 -1.62 9.81
CA ALA A 74 -10.00 -2.65 9.74
C ALA A 74 -11.20 -2.32 10.66
N ILE A 75 -10.94 -1.80 11.87
CA ILE A 75 -11.98 -1.31 12.79
C ILE A 75 -12.74 -0.14 12.14
N GLY A 76 -12.04 0.86 11.62
CA GLY A 76 -12.63 2.02 10.95
C GLY A 76 -13.51 1.60 9.76
N ARG A 77 -13.04 0.68 8.92
CA ARG A 77 -13.82 0.16 7.78
C ARG A 77 -15.13 -0.50 8.22
N LYS A 78 -15.10 -1.29 9.30
CA LYS A 78 -16.30 -1.91 9.89
C LYS A 78 -17.27 -0.85 10.42
N GLN A 79 -16.74 0.19 11.07
CA GLN A 79 -17.55 1.27 11.63
C GLN A 79 -18.23 2.09 10.53
N VAL A 80 -17.48 2.51 9.49
CA VAL A 80 -18.03 3.19 8.31
C VAL A 80 -19.17 2.40 7.69
N LYS A 81 -19.03 1.07 7.55
CA LYS A 81 -20.10 0.23 7.00
C LYS A 81 -21.38 0.29 7.85
N LYS A 82 -21.25 0.31 9.18
CA LYS A 82 -22.40 0.43 10.09
C LYS A 82 -23.03 1.81 10.02
N ASP A 83 -22.21 2.86 10.00
CA ASP A 83 -22.67 4.25 10.00
C ASP A 83 -23.39 4.62 8.71
N ILE A 84 -22.84 4.23 7.55
CA ILE A 84 -23.51 4.43 6.26
C ILE A 84 -24.86 3.72 6.24
N LYS A 85 -24.94 2.46 6.70
CA LYS A 85 -26.23 1.75 6.78
C LYS A 85 -27.22 2.46 7.70
N LYS A 86 -26.76 2.99 8.84
CA LYS A 86 -27.60 3.74 9.80
C LYS A 86 -28.11 5.05 9.19
N ILE A 87 -27.26 5.80 8.50
CA ILE A 87 -27.61 7.07 7.85
C ILE A 87 -28.59 6.81 6.71
N MET A 88 -28.27 5.88 5.81
CA MET A 88 -29.08 5.61 4.62
C MET A 88 -30.45 5.02 4.97
N LYS A 89 -30.55 4.21 6.04
CA LYS A 89 -31.85 3.74 6.57
C LYS A 89 -32.76 4.89 6.97
N LYS A 90 -32.21 6.01 7.42
CA LYS A 90 -32.95 7.22 7.81
C LYS A 90 -33.09 8.24 6.68
N SER A 91 -32.65 7.90 5.46
CA SER A 91 -32.77 8.80 4.32
C SER A 91 -34.24 9.09 4.00
N LEU A 92 -34.54 10.36 3.73
CA LEU A 92 -35.85 10.79 3.20
C LEU A 92 -36.06 10.34 1.74
N ILE A 93 -34.99 9.98 1.04
CA ILE A 93 -35.02 9.48 -0.33
C ILE A 93 -35.13 7.96 -0.27
N SER A 94 -36.30 7.43 -0.60
CA SER A 94 -36.60 5.99 -0.51
C SER A 94 -35.65 5.13 -1.34
N ASN A 95 -35.24 5.59 -2.52
CA ASN A 95 -34.27 4.87 -3.35
C ASN A 95 -32.91 4.69 -2.65
N TYR A 96 -32.47 5.65 -1.83
CA TYR A 96 -31.20 5.54 -1.09
C TYR A 96 -31.28 4.56 0.08
N GLN A 97 -32.48 4.24 0.57
CA GLN A 97 -32.62 3.22 1.61
C GLN A 97 -32.19 1.83 1.10
N LYS A 98 -32.26 1.59 -0.22
CA LYS A 98 -31.77 0.35 -0.87
C LYS A 98 -30.26 0.14 -0.69
N ILE A 99 -29.49 1.19 -0.42
CA ILE A 99 -28.04 1.13 -0.15
C ILE A 99 -27.71 0.15 0.99
N ILE A 100 -28.63 -0.09 1.93
CA ILE A 100 -28.41 -1.01 3.06
C ILE A 100 -28.08 -2.45 2.63
N ASN A 101 -28.50 -2.85 1.43
CA ASN A 101 -28.28 -4.17 0.86
C ASN A 101 -26.89 -4.32 0.24
N TYR A 102 -26.22 -3.21 -0.03
CA TYR A 102 -24.95 -3.18 -0.76
C TYR A 102 -23.76 -2.92 0.16
N ASN A 103 -22.57 -3.21 -0.36
CA ASN A 103 -21.33 -2.78 0.27
C ASN A 103 -21.10 -1.29 -0.02
N PRO A 104 -20.94 -0.42 0.99
CA PRO A 104 -20.76 1.01 0.75
C PRO A 104 -19.56 1.37 -0.14
N TYR A 105 -18.53 0.53 -0.19
CA TYR A 105 -17.35 0.74 -1.04
C TYR A 105 -17.59 0.44 -2.52
N ASP A 106 -18.68 -0.26 -2.85
CA ASP A 106 -19.13 -0.55 -4.21
C ASP A 106 -19.95 0.60 -4.81
N ILE A 107 -20.23 1.63 -4.01
CA ILE A 107 -21.10 2.77 -4.38
C ILE A 107 -20.22 3.93 -4.83
N LYS A 108 -20.54 4.51 -5.99
CA LYS A 108 -19.89 5.70 -6.55
C LYS A 108 -20.91 6.78 -6.81
N VAL A 109 -20.51 8.02 -6.59
CA VAL A 109 -21.29 9.20 -6.98
C VAL A 109 -20.97 9.50 -8.44
N ILE A 110 -22.00 9.61 -9.27
CA ILE A 110 -21.87 10.07 -10.66
C ILE A 110 -22.48 11.47 -10.81
N GLY A 111 -23.56 11.76 -10.08
CA GLY A 111 -24.28 13.04 -10.16
C GLY A 111 -25.34 13.05 -11.27
N ASN A 112 -25.89 14.21 -11.59
CA ASN A 112 -26.99 14.32 -12.55
C ASN A 112 -26.60 13.71 -13.92
N PRO A 113 -27.43 12.83 -14.53
CA PRO A 113 -28.82 12.50 -14.18
C PRO A 113 -29.01 11.40 -13.12
N VAL A 114 -27.97 10.66 -12.74
CA VAL A 114 -28.04 9.53 -11.81
C VAL A 114 -27.08 9.73 -10.64
N ASP A 115 -27.63 10.04 -9.47
CA ASP A 115 -26.83 10.44 -8.31
C ASP A 115 -25.75 9.41 -7.94
N LEU A 116 -26.12 8.12 -7.88
CA LEU A 116 -25.26 7.04 -7.44
C LEU A 116 -25.32 5.82 -8.39
N VAL A 117 -24.18 5.16 -8.56
CA VAL A 117 -24.08 3.81 -9.15
C VAL A 117 -23.54 2.83 -8.11
N VAL A 118 -24.04 1.60 -8.12
CA VAL A 118 -23.58 0.50 -7.28
C VAL A 118 -23.06 -0.62 -8.17
N PHE A 119 -21.82 -1.05 -7.96
CA PHE A 119 -21.22 -2.21 -8.63
C PHE A 119 -21.16 -3.41 -7.67
N ASP A 120 -22.26 -4.16 -7.54
CA ASP A 120 -22.36 -5.18 -6.48
C ASP A 120 -21.30 -6.28 -6.65
N GLY A 121 -20.38 -6.36 -5.69
CA GLY A 121 -19.30 -7.35 -5.66
C GLY A 121 -17.93 -6.80 -6.07
N ALA A 122 -17.82 -5.57 -6.56
CA ALA A 122 -16.55 -4.99 -7.03
C ALA A 122 -15.45 -4.96 -5.95
N THR A 123 -15.81 -4.69 -4.68
CA THR A 123 -14.87 -4.69 -3.55
C THR A 123 -14.25 -6.08 -3.32
N ASN A 124 -15.01 -7.16 -3.53
CA ASN A 124 -14.49 -8.51 -3.35
C ASN A 124 -13.42 -8.82 -4.40
N ILE A 125 -13.67 -8.44 -5.66
CA ILE A 125 -12.72 -8.57 -6.77
C ILE A 125 -11.45 -7.76 -6.48
N LYS A 126 -11.62 -6.49 -6.05
CA LYS A 126 -10.51 -5.61 -5.70
C LYS A 126 -9.64 -6.19 -4.58
N ASN A 127 -10.25 -6.72 -3.52
CA ASN A 127 -9.50 -7.31 -2.40
C ASN A 127 -8.71 -8.55 -2.84
N LYS A 128 -9.34 -9.47 -3.59
CA LYS A 128 -8.64 -10.65 -4.13
C LYS A 128 -7.46 -10.27 -5.03
N THR A 129 -7.64 -9.26 -5.87
CA THR A 129 -6.58 -8.76 -6.75
C THR A 129 -5.41 -8.16 -5.95
N ALA A 130 -5.71 -7.38 -4.91
CA ALA A 130 -4.69 -6.82 -4.02
C ALA A 130 -3.91 -7.91 -3.26
N ASP A 131 -4.59 -8.97 -2.84
CA ASP A 131 -4.01 -10.13 -2.17
C ASP A 131 -3.34 -11.11 -3.14
N LYS A 132 -3.27 -10.77 -4.44
CA LYS A 132 -2.72 -11.61 -5.53
C LYS A 132 -3.39 -12.99 -5.63
N ILE A 133 -4.65 -13.08 -5.21
CA ILE A 133 -5.48 -14.29 -5.31
C ILE A 133 -6.05 -14.37 -6.72
N LYS A 134 -5.94 -15.54 -7.37
CA LYS A 134 -6.50 -15.77 -8.70
C LYS A 134 -8.02 -15.60 -8.68
N LEU A 135 -8.54 -14.77 -9.58
CA LEU A 135 -9.98 -14.59 -9.76
C LEU A 135 -10.59 -15.86 -10.38
N THR A 136 -11.80 -16.17 -9.93
CA THR A 136 -12.62 -17.27 -10.45
C THR A 136 -13.79 -16.72 -11.26
N GLU A 137 -14.49 -17.56 -12.01
CA GLU A 137 -15.71 -17.16 -12.75
C GLU A 137 -16.81 -16.59 -11.83
N LYS A 138 -16.74 -16.87 -10.52
CA LYS A 138 -17.66 -16.33 -9.52
C LYS A 138 -17.29 -14.91 -9.07
N ASP A 139 -16.10 -14.44 -9.40
CA ASP A 139 -15.57 -13.12 -9.03
C ASP A 139 -15.91 -12.08 -10.09
N VAL A 140 -17.21 -11.87 -10.28
CA VAL A 140 -17.78 -10.92 -11.23
C VAL A 140 -18.64 -9.90 -10.51
N VAL A 141 -18.81 -8.73 -11.13
CA VAL A 141 -19.84 -7.76 -10.71
C VAL A 141 -21.19 -8.39 -11.01
N LYS A 142 -22.01 -8.59 -9.97
CA LYS A 142 -23.29 -9.31 -10.09
C LYS A 142 -24.34 -8.45 -10.77
N GLU A 143 -24.41 -7.19 -10.37
CA GLU A 143 -25.35 -6.22 -10.90
C GLU A 143 -24.77 -4.81 -10.82
N VAL A 144 -25.25 -3.96 -11.73
CA VAL A 144 -25.01 -2.52 -11.71
C VAL A 144 -26.35 -1.85 -11.41
N VAL A 145 -26.43 -1.16 -10.27
CA VAL A 145 -27.68 -0.53 -9.81
C VAL A 145 -27.54 0.97 -9.79
N LEU A 146 -28.45 1.64 -10.49
CA LEU A 146 -28.55 3.10 -10.52
C LEU A 146 -29.52 3.58 -9.45
N LEU A 147 -29.07 4.49 -8.59
CA LEU A 147 -29.88 5.07 -7.52
C LEU A 147 -29.90 6.58 -7.66
N SER A 148 -31.08 7.13 -7.93
CA SER A 148 -31.34 8.56 -8.01
C SER A 148 -32.56 8.95 -7.19
N LYS A 149 -32.67 10.23 -6.85
CA LYS A 149 -33.92 10.77 -6.29
C LYS A 149 -35.04 10.67 -7.33
N LYS A 150 -36.23 10.20 -6.92
CA LYS A 150 -37.43 10.29 -7.75
C LYS A 150 -37.72 11.75 -8.09
N THR A 151 -37.93 12.02 -9.37
CA THR A 151 -38.19 13.36 -9.90
C THR A 151 -39.59 13.42 -10.52
N SER A 152 -40.25 14.56 -10.37
CA SER A 152 -41.51 14.87 -11.08
C SER A 152 -41.26 15.63 -12.39
N ASN A 153 -39.99 15.89 -12.73
CA ASN A 153 -39.63 16.56 -13.97
C ASN A 153 -39.73 15.56 -15.13
N GLN A 154 -40.64 15.84 -16.07
CA GLN A 154 -40.91 14.98 -17.23
C GLN A 154 -39.67 14.72 -18.10
N TYR A 155 -38.75 15.69 -18.22
CA TYR A 155 -37.52 15.50 -18.98
C TYR A 155 -36.60 14.50 -18.28
N LEU A 156 -36.38 14.67 -16.98
CA LEU A 156 -35.54 13.75 -16.20
C LEU A 156 -36.15 12.35 -16.10
N GLU A 157 -37.48 12.25 -16.02
CA GLU A 157 -38.18 10.96 -16.04
C GLU A 157 -37.98 10.23 -17.36
N LYS A 158 -38.13 10.92 -18.50
CA LYS A 158 -37.83 10.37 -19.83
C LYS A 158 -36.36 9.96 -19.96
N LEU A 159 -35.45 10.78 -19.44
CA LEU A 159 -34.01 10.50 -19.46
C LEU A 159 -33.67 9.27 -18.61
N HIS A 160 -34.21 9.16 -17.39
CA HIS A 160 -34.04 7.98 -16.54
C HIS A 160 -34.58 6.73 -17.20
N LYS A 161 -35.74 6.81 -17.85
CA LYS A 161 -36.33 5.69 -18.59
C LYS A 161 -35.45 5.26 -19.77
N SER A 162 -34.93 6.22 -20.54
CA SER A 162 -34.01 5.93 -21.65
C SER A 162 -32.72 5.25 -21.17
N ILE A 163 -32.15 5.71 -20.04
CA ILE A 163 -30.97 5.07 -19.45
C ILE A 163 -31.28 3.64 -19.00
N ASP A 164 -32.42 3.42 -18.35
CA ASP A 164 -32.86 2.09 -17.91
C ASP A 164 -33.04 1.13 -19.10
N GLU A 165 -33.68 1.61 -20.18
CA GLU A 165 -33.85 0.85 -21.44
C GLU A 165 -32.50 0.45 -22.05
N VAL A 166 -31.55 1.38 -22.16
CA VAL A 166 -30.18 1.12 -22.68
C VAL A 166 -29.46 0.06 -21.85
N ILE A 167 -29.58 0.12 -20.51
CA ILE A 167 -28.95 -0.86 -19.62
C ILE A 167 -29.62 -2.24 -19.73
N GLN A 168 -30.95 -2.29 -19.80
CA GLN A 168 -31.70 -3.55 -19.94
C GLN A 168 -31.40 -4.23 -21.28
N ASN A 169 -31.29 -3.46 -22.35
CA ASN A 169 -30.93 -3.95 -23.68
C ASN A 169 -29.43 -4.26 -23.82
N LYS A 170 -28.61 -3.95 -22.81
CA LYS A 170 -27.15 -4.08 -22.83
C LYS A 170 -26.50 -3.29 -23.96
N GLU A 171 -27.07 -2.17 -24.32
CA GLU A 171 -26.59 -1.24 -25.36
C GLU A 171 -25.55 -0.28 -24.78
N TYR A 172 -24.55 -0.81 -24.07
CA TYR A 172 -23.49 -0.02 -23.44
C TYR A 172 -22.11 -0.62 -23.70
N GLU A 173 -21.11 0.26 -23.74
CA GLU A 173 -19.73 -0.10 -23.97
C GLU A 173 -18.87 0.26 -22.76
N TRP A 174 -17.82 -0.54 -22.53
CA TRP A 174 -16.83 -0.26 -21.50
C TRP A 174 -15.65 0.47 -22.13
N MET A 175 -15.42 1.70 -21.69
CA MET A 175 -14.27 2.52 -22.12
C MET A 175 -13.29 2.70 -20.96
N THR A 176 -12.00 2.71 -21.28
CA THR A 176 -10.93 3.07 -20.34
C THR A 176 -10.61 4.53 -20.55
N ALA A 177 -10.76 5.34 -19.49
CA ALA A 177 -10.40 6.75 -19.51
C ALA A 177 -8.96 6.91 -18.99
N ASN A 178 -8.04 7.30 -19.87
CA ASN A 178 -6.67 7.66 -19.54
C ASN A 178 -6.63 9.16 -19.21
N VAL A 179 -6.45 9.48 -17.93
CA VAL A 179 -6.34 10.86 -17.45
C VAL A 179 -4.89 11.29 -17.55
N LEU A 180 -4.57 12.10 -18.54
CA LEU A 180 -3.26 12.74 -18.76
C LEU A 180 -3.26 14.14 -18.16
N GLU A 181 -2.09 14.79 -18.08
CA GLU A 181 -2.00 16.19 -17.65
C GLU A 181 -2.78 17.09 -18.62
N GLY A 182 -4.01 17.45 -18.24
CA GLY A 182 -4.87 18.37 -18.98
C GLY A 182 -5.79 17.73 -20.03
N ASN A 183 -5.75 16.42 -20.24
CA ASN A 183 -6.62 15.72 -21.21
C ASN A 183 -7.14 14.38 -20.67
N ILE A 184 -8.28 13.95 -21.20
CA ILE A 184 -8.84 12.62 -20.95
C ILE A 184 -8.98 11.93 -22.30
N GLU A 185 -8.25 10.84 -22.49
CA GLU A 185 -8.35 9.99 -23.67
C GLU A 185 -9.19 8.76 -23.36
N PHE A 186 -10.01 8.31 -24.30
CA PHE A 186 -10.88 7.15 -24.14
C PHE A 186 -10.44 6.04 -25.09
N GLU A 187 -10.15 4.87 -24.53
CA GLU A 187 -9.87 3.65 -25.28
C GLU A 187 -11.04 2.68 -25.12
N THR A 188 -11.62 2.26 -26.25
CA THR A 188 -12.58 1.15 -26.29
C THR A 188 -11.84 -0.17 -26.11
N LYS A 189 -12.44 -1.08 -25.34
CA LYS A 189 -11.91 -2.43 -25.10
C LYS A 189 -12.51 -3.45 -26.06
#